data_AF-A0A924XPY2-F1
#
_entry.id   AF-A0A924XPY2-F1
#
_cell.length_a   1.000
_cell.length_b   1.000
_cell.length_c   1.000
_cell.angle_alpha   90.00
_cell.angle_beta   90.00
_cell.angle_gamma   90.00
#
_symmetry.space_group_name_H-M   'P 1'
#
loop_
_entity.id
_entity.type
_entity.pdbx_description
1 polymer ?
#
loop_
_entity_poly.entity_id
_entity_poly.type
_entity_poly.pdbx_seq_one_letter_code
_entity_poly.pdbx_strand_id
1 'polypeptide(L)' 'NLHFAARVADRAVVIETGRVAWTGTVAALLADDAARGRFLAV' A
#
# COMPACT_ATOMS: atom_id res chain seq x y z
N ASN A 1 -0.74 0.94 10.93
CA ASN A 1 -1.39 -0.35 11.23
C ASN A 1 -1.33 -1.31 10.03
N LEU A 2 -0.19 -1.35 9.32
CA LEU A 2 -0.08 -2.05 8.04
C LEU A 2 -0.13 -3.58 8.19
N HIS A 3 0.43 -4.08 9.29
CA HIS A 3 0.40 -5.50 9.67
C HIS A 3 -1.02 -6.05 9.84
N PHE A 4 -1.99 -5.22 10.26
CA PHE A 4 -3.39 -5.63 10.29
C PHE A 4 -3.98 -5.67 8.88
N ALA A 5 -3.78 -4.62 8.08
CA ALA A 5 -4.31 -4.54 6.71
C ALA A 5 -3.86 -5.74 5.85
N ALA A 6 -2.60 -6.18 6.00
CA ALA A 6 -2.07 -7.35 5.30
C ALA A 6 -2.77 -8.67 5.63
N ARG A 7 -3.44 -8.77 6.79
CA ARG A 7 -4.14 -9.99 7.22
C ARG A 7 -5.61 -10.02 6.83
N VAL A 8 -6.19 -8.88 6.46
CA VAL A 8 -7.64 -8.76 6.22
C VAL A 8 -8.00 -8.27 4.81
N ALA A 9 -7.04 -7.78 4.04
CA ALA A 9 -7.27 -7.23 2.72
C ALA A 9 -6.37 -7.86 1.66
N ASP A 10 -6.96 -8.21 0.52
CA ASP A 10 -6.25 -8.68 -0.66
C ASP A 10 -5.70 -7.53 -1.52
N ARG A 11 -6.35 -6.36 -1.46
CA ARG A 11 -6.11 -5.19 -2.32
C ARG A 11 -5.81 -3.94 -1.51
N ALA A 12 -4.99 -3.06 -2.08
CA ALA A 12 -4.70 -1.74 -1.52
C ALA A 12 -4.79 -0.66 -2.61
N VAL A 13 -5.20 0.53 -2.16
CA VAL A 13 -5.23 1.76 -2.94
C VAL A 13 -4.59 2.85 -2.09
N VAL A 14 -3.60 3.53 -2.64
CA VAL A 14 -2.98 4.71 -1.99
C VAL A 14 -3.55 5.96 -2.66
N ILE A 15 -4.03 6.89 -1.84
CA ILE A 15 -4.61 8.15 -2.29
C ILE A 15 -3.74 9.30 -1.80
N GLU A 16 -3.25 10.12 -2.73
CA GLU A 16 -2.52 11.37 -2.46
C GLU A 16 -3.33 12.54 -3.01
N THR A 17 -3.65 13.52 -2.16
CA THR A 17 -4.37 14.74 -2.55
C THR A 17 -5.67 14.46 -3.33
N GLY A 18 -6.41 13.44 -2.89
CA GLY A 18 -7.68 13.04 -3.52
C GLY A 18 -7.53 12.28 -4.85
N ARG A 19 -6.32 11.89 -5.25
CA ARG A 19 -6.06 11.08 -6.45
C ARG A 19 -5.45 9.74 -6.11
N VAL A 20 -5.81 8.70 -6.86
CA VAL A 20 -5.18 7.39 -6.75
C VAL A 20 -3.74 7.49 -7.25
N ALA A 21 -2.79 7.33 -6.34
CA ALA A 21 -1.36 7.35 -6.63
C ALA A 21 -0.81 5.94 -6.89
N TRP A 22 -1.46 4.92 -6.33
CA TRP A 22 -1.09 3.53 -6.49
C TRP A 22 -2.29 2.60 -6.25
N THR A 23 -2.35 1.48 -6.98
CA THR A 23 -3.37 0.44 -6.79
C THR A 23 -2.79 -0.93 -7.11
N GLY A 24 -3.18 -1.95 -6.34
CA GLY A 24 -2.66 -3.30 -6.52
C GLY A 24 -3.10 -4.26 -5.42
N THR A 25 -2.47 -5.43 -5.36
CA THR A 25 -2.64 -6.35 -4.23
C THR A 25 -1.82 -5.88 -3.04
N VAL A 26 -2.28 -6.16 -1.82
CA VAL A 26 -1.47 -5.84 -0.63
C VAL A 26 -0.11 -6.54 -0.69
N ALA A 27 -0.07 -7.77 -1.20
CA ALA A 27 1.17 -8.49 -1.44
C ALA A 27 2.13 -7.74 -2.37
N ALA A 28 1.63 -7.17 -3.48
CA ALA A 28 2.45 -6.38 -4.39
C ALA A 28 2.94 -5.08 -3.73
N LEU A 29 2.11 -4.41 -2.92
CA LEU A 29 2.52 -3.23 -2.16
C LEU A 29 3.65 -3.55 -1.18
N LEU A 30 3.59 -4.69 -0.51
CA LEU A 30 4.56 -5.10 0.50
C LEU A 30 5.87 -5.62 -0.09
N ALA A 31 5.82 -6.16 -1.32
CA ALA A 31 6.99 -6.64 -2.05
C ALA A 31 7.75 -5.50 -2.78
N ASP A 32 7.13 -4.34 -2.96
CA ASP A 32 7.72 -3.19 -3.65
C ASP A 32 8.36 -2.23 -2.64
N ASP A 33 9.67 -2.33 -2.47
CA ASP A 33 10.42 -1.47 -1.54
C ASP A 33 10.38 0.02 -1.91
N ALA A 34 10.25 0.36 -3.21
CA ALA A 34 10.12 1.75 -3.65
C ALA A 34 8.73 2.32 -3.30
N ALA A 35 7.66 1.54 -3.52
CA ALA A 35 6.32 1.92 -3.11
C ALA A 35 6.20 2.01 -1.59
N ARG A 36 6.85 1.12 -0.84
CA ARG A 36 6.89 1.16 0.62
C ARG A 36 7.58 2.42 1.15
N GLY A 37 8.78 2.72 0.64
CA GLY A 37 9.51 3.92 1.04
C GLY A 37 8.75 5.20 0.70
N ARG A 38 8.01 5.22 -0.42
CA ARG A 38 7.23 6.37 -0.84
C ARG A 38 5.93 6.56 -0.05
N PHE A 39 5.18 5.49 0.21
CA PHE A 39 3.78 5.61 0.65
C PHE A 39 3.52 5.19 2.10
N LEU A 40 4.36 4.35 2.69
CA LEU A 40 4.05 3.65 3.95
C LEU A 40 4.71 4.24 5.20
N ALA A 41 5.46 5.35 5.06
CA ALA A 41 6.14 6.04 6.16
C ALA A 41 6.82 5.07 7.14
N VAL A 42 7.51 4.08 6.57
CA VAL A 42 8.26 3.01 7.26
C VAL A 42 9.69 3.42 7.53
#